data_AF-A0A6A7KKU3-F1
#
_entry.id   AF-A0A6A7KKU3-F1
#
_cell.length_a   1.000
_cell.length_b   1.000
_cell.length_c   1.000
_cell.angle_alpha   90.00
_cell.angle_beta   90.00
_cell.angle_gamma   90.00
#
_symmetry.space_group_name_H-M   'P 1'
#
loop_
_entity.id
_entity.type
_entity.pdbx_description
1 polymer ?
#
loop_
_entity_poly.entity_id
_entity_poly.type
_entity_poly.pdbx_seq_one_letter_code
_entity_poly.pdbx_strand_id
1 'polypeptide(L)'
;MSPGRLCSLLIAIVLAGCYLPSDFTADLRITPDGNYNFQYTGQLTYLPLREKLAQGGLSQSEVAEQVKAVTDDLARDRGFEEISYVDSATFRVRYKRVGNILSEKSYTFIRINSRLLSMERRADGTVDIYGDKPNTADAQRLATSGLVMRGQLRIQTEAKVLQQNATEMVEGAAPVYVWRIDGVEKPSPRLILSTRP
;
A
#
# COMPACT_ATOMS: atom_id res chain seq x y z
N MET A 1 -21.52 46.64 -19.32
CA MET A 1 -20.59 46.37 -18.20
C MET A 1 -21.16 45.20 -17.41
N SER A 2 -20.61 44.00 -17.58
CA SER A 2 -20.97 42.82 -16.80
C SER A 2 -19.67 42.28 -16.19
N PRO A 3 -19.63 41.98 -14.88
CA PRO A 3 -18.40 41.76 -14.16
C PRO A 3 -17.85 40.35 -14.42
N GLY A 4 -16.53 40.28 -14.50
CA GLY A 4 -15.77 39.06 -14.82
C GLY A 4 -16.09 37.91 -13.87
N ARG A 5 -16.38 36.75 -14.47
CA ARG A 5 -16.38 35.48 -13.75
C ARG A 5 -14.93 35.08 -13.54
N LEU A 6 -14.42 35.34 -12.33
CA LEU A 6 -13.22 34.72 -11.80
C LEU A 6 -13.40 33.20 -11.90
N CYS A 7 -12.72 32.60 -12.86
CA CYS A 7 -12.62 31.16 -12.98
C CYS A 7 -11.69 30.69 -11.85
N SER A 8 -12.25 30.44 -10.66
CA SER A 8 -11.54 29.78 -9.58
C SER A 8 -11.12 28.40 -10.06
N LEU A 9 -9.90 28.33 -10.57
CA LEU A 9 -9.22 27.10 -10.92
C LEU A 9 -8.91 26.37 -9.60
N LEU A 10 -9.89 25.64 -9.08
CA LEU A 10 -9.66 24.60 -8.08
C LEU A 10 -8.73 23.59 -8.75
N ILE A 11 -7.43 23.79 -8.55
CA ILE A 11 -6.41 22.79 -8.83
C ILE A 11 -6.75 21.63 -7.89
N ALA A 12 -7.51 20.67 -8.40
CA ALA A 12 -7.55 19.35 -7.84
C ALA A 12 -6.13 18.80 -7.99
N ILE A 13 -5.27 19.07 -7.01
CA ILE A 13 -4.03 18.33 -6.84
C ILE A 13 -4.50 16.90 -6.66
N VAL A 14 -4.40 16.12 -7.72
CA VAL A 14 -4.52 14.68 -7.63
C VAL A 14 -3.31 14.28 -6.80
N LEU A 15 -3.51 14.11 -5.48
CA LEU A 15 -2.54 13.47 -4.62
C LEU A 15 -2.39 12.04 -5.16
N ALA A 16 -1.49 11.86 -6.12
CA ALA A 16 -0.95 10.54 -6.40
C ALA A 16 -0.25 10.12 -5.10
N GLY A 17 -0.94 9.30 -4.30
CA GLY A 17 -0.59 9.02 -2.93
C GLY A 17 0.71 8.23 -2.78
N CYS A 18 1.85 8.89 -2.84
CA CYS A 18 3.14 8.24 -2.56
C CYS A 18 3.28 8.02 -1.05
N TYR A 19 2.80 6.87 -0.57
CA TYR A 19 2.97 6.46 0.83
C TYR A 19 4.18 5.54 0.97
N LEU A 20 4.95 5.66 2.05
CA LEU A 20 5.97 4.69 2.42
C LEU A 20 5.49 3.90 3.65
N PRO A 21 5.33 2.57 3.55
CA PRO A 21 4.91 1.76 4.69
C PRO A 21 6.09 1.45 5.61
N SER A 22 5.90 1.57 6.92
CA SER A 22 6.88 1.18 7.93
C SER A 22 6.20 0.53 9.14
N ASP A 23 6.98 -0.23 9.91
CA ASP A 23 6.56 -0.94 11.11
C ASP A 23 5.24 -1.71 10.95
N PHE A 24 5.09 -2.41 9.81
CA PHE A 24 3.82 -2.99 9.41
C PHE A 24 3.79 -4.52 9.44
N THR A 25 2.58 -5.03 9.62
CA THR A 25 2.21 -6.41 9.26
C THR A 25 1.05 -6.35 8.26
N ALA A 26 1.24 -7.01 7.13
CA ALA A 26 0.25 -7.19 6.08
C ALA A 26 -0.09 -8.69 5.99
N ASP A 27 -1.33 -9.06 6.27
CA ASP A 27 -1.81 -10.44 6.24
C ASP A 27 -2.85 -10.59 5.13
N LEU A 28 -2.59 -11.48 4.18
CA LEU A 28 -3.55 -11.91 3.16
C LEU A 28 -3.91 -13.37 3.39
N ARG A 29 -5.19 -13.64 3.62
CA ARG A 29 -5.74 -14.99 3.48
C ARG A 29 -6.49 -15.07 2.16
N ILE A 30 -6.17 -16.07 1.34
CA ILE A 30 -6.84 -16.29 0.06
C ILE A 30 -7.13 -17.78 -0.13
N THR A 31 -8.37 -18.10 -0.49
CA THR A 31 -8.86 -19.47 -0.69
C THR A 31 -8.83 -19.86 -2.18
N PRO A 32 -8.93 -21.17 -2.51
CA PRO A 32 -8.90 -21.64 -3.91
C PRO A 32 -10.03 -21.11 -4.81
N ASP A 33 -11.15 -20.68 -4.23
CA ASP A 33 -12.30 -20.05 -4.89
C ASP A 33 -12.18 -18.51 -4.98
N GLY A 34 -11.00 -17.97 -4.64
CA GLY A 34 -10.64 -16.56 -4.79
C GLY A 34 -11.20 -15.63 -3.72
N ASN A 35 -11.92 -16.13 -2.71
CA ASN A 35 -12.29 -15.32 -1.57
C ASN A 35 -11.02 -14.89 -0.82
N TYR A 36 -10.95 -13.62 -0.45
CA TYR A 36 -9.80 -13.10 0.26
C TYR A 36 -10.18 -12.18 1.41
N ASN A 37 -9.32 -12.17 2.43
CA ASN A 37 -9.34 -11.24 3.54
C ASN A 37 -7.93 -10.68 3.69
N PHE A 38 -7.78 -9.40 3.35
CA PHE A 38 -6.55 -8.65 3.49
C PHE A 38 -6.65 -7.72 4.70
N GLN A 39 -5.64 -7.75 5.56
CA GLN A 39 -5.50 -6.89 6.72
C GLN A 39 -4.12 -6.24 6.72
N TYR A 40 -4.07 -4.98 7.11
CA TYR A 40 -2.83 -4.24 7.28
C TYR A 40 -2.90 -3.45 8.58
N THR A 41 -1.86 -3.58 9.40
CA THR A 41 -1.63 -2.73 10.57
C THR A 41 -0.21 -2.20 10.47
N GLY A 42 -0.04 -0.88 10.52
CA GLY A 42 1.30 -0.29 10.41
C GLY A 42 1.25 1.23 10.29
N GLN A 43 2.36 1.78 9.79
CA GLN A 43 2.50 3.20 9.54
C GLN A 43 2.61 3.47 8.04
N LEU A 44 2.05 4.59 7.59
CA LEU A 44 2.18 5.12 6.24
C LEU A 44 2.71 6.55 6.32
N THR A 45 3.91 6.79 5.79
CA THR A 45 4.45 8.14 5.64
C THR A 45 4.06 8.71 4.29
N TYR A 46 3.33 9.82 4.27
CA TYR A 46 3.00 10.54 3.04
C TYR A 46 4.20 11.37 2.58
N LEU A 47 4.93 10.85 1.58
CA LEU A 47 6.22 11.39 1.14
C LEU A 47 6.17 12.88 0.70
N PRO A 48 5.14 13.36 -0.04
CA PRO A 48 5.09 14.76 -0.43
C PRO A 48 4.99 15.74 0.74
N LEU A 49 4.26 15.39 1.81
CA LEU A 49 4.22 16.24 3.01
C LEU A 49 5.53 16.12 3.80
N ARG A 50 6.13 14.93 3.86
CA ARG A 50 7.43 14.73 4.50
C ARG A 50 8.51 15.61 3.88
N GLU A 51 8.57 15.70 2.56
CA GLU A 51 9.51 16.55 1.82
C GLU A 51 9.30 18.04 2.15
N LYS A 52 8.05 18.53 2.14
CA LYS A 52 7.74 19.92 2.51
C LYS A 52 8.13 20.25 3.95
N LEU A 53 7.89 19.31 4.88
CA LEU A 53 8.30 19.47 6.28
C LEU A 53 9.83 19.55 6.42
N ALA A 54 10.57 18.72 5.67
CA ALA A 54 12.03 18.73 5.68
C ALA A 54 12.63 20.04 5.13
N GLN A 55 11.91 20.73 4.24
CA GLN A 55 12.31 22.04 3.71
C GLN A 55 12.03 23.21 4.67
N GLY A 56 11.33 22.98 5.79
CA GLY A 56 11.10 23.98 6.83
C GLY A 56 10.16 25.13 6.47
N GLY A 57 9.40 25.01 5.37
CA GLY A 57 8.59 26.09 4.81
C GLY A 57 7.12 26.12 5.22
N LEU A 58 6.67 25.26 6.15
CA LEU A 58 5.27 25.16 6.55
C LEU A 58 5.04 25.65 7.97
N SER A 59 4.05 26.54 8.13
CA SER A 59 3.49 26.90 9.43
C SER A 59 2.69 25.74 10.04
N GLN A 60 2.43 25.81 11.35
CA GLN A 60 1.66 24.79 12.06
C GLN A 60 0.24 24.61 11.49
N SER A 61 -0.42 25.69 11.07
CA SER A 61 -1.75 25.63 10.45
C SER A 61 -1.71 24.94 9.09
N GLU A 62 -0.71 25.23 8.27
CA GLU A 62 -0.57 24.56 6.96
C GLU A 62 -0.28 23.07 7.13
N VAL A 63 0.51 22.68 8.13
CA VAL A 63 0.72 21.27 8.47
C VAL A 63 -0.60 20.61 8.86
N ALA A 64 -1.40 21.25 9.73
CA ALA A 64 -2.69 20.71 10.16
C ALA A 64 -3.67 20.54 8.98
N GLU A 65 -3.73 21.51 8.07
CA GLU A 65 -4.56 21.42 6.85
C GLU A 65 -4.13 20.26 5.94
N GLN A 66 -2.82 20.08 5.72
CA GLN A 66 -2.30 18.98 4.91
C GLN A 66 -2.55 17.62 5.57
N VAL A 67 -2.36 17.52 6.89
CA VAL A 67 -2.65 16.31 7.67
C VAL A 67 -4.13 15.95 7.56
N LYS A 68 -5.03 16.93 7.66
CA LYS A 68 -6.46 16.74 7.46
C LYS A 68 -6.76 16.26 6.03
N ALA A 69 -6.20 16.90 5.01
CA ALA A 69 -6.43 16.52 3.61
C ALA A 69 -5.99 15.08 3.32
N VAL A 70 -4.85 14.64 3.86
CA VAL A 70 -4.36 13.26 3.72
C VAL A 70 -5.25 12.28 4.49
N THR A 71 -5.67 12.64 5.71
CA THR A 71 -6.58 11.81 6.51
C THR A 71 -7.92 11.62 5.79
N ASP A 72 -8.49 12.71 5.27
CA ASP A 72 -9.74 12.69 4.52
C ASP A 72 -9.60 11.87 3.22
N ASP A 73 -8.44 11.93 2.54
CA ASP A 73 -8.15 11.10 1.36
C ASP A 73 -8.13 9.60 1.70
N LEU A 74 -7.37 9.20 2.73
CA LEU A 74 -7.32 7.81 3.18
C LEU A 74 -8.72 7.32 3.58
N ALA A 75 -9.48 8.13 4.32
CA ALA A 75 -10.83 7.80 4.76
C ALA A 75 -11.85 7.61 3.63
N ARG A 76 -11.54 8.02 2.38
CA ARG A 76 -12.40 7.73 1.22
C ARG A 76 -12.48 6.23 0.92
N ASP A 77 -11.43 5.47 1.21
CA ASP A 77 -11.50 4.01 1.15
C ASP A 77 -12.03 3.48 2.49
N ARG A 78 -13.25 2.92 2.44
CA ARG A 78 -13.94 2.33 3.59
C ARG A 78 -13.20 1.14 4.21
N GLY A 79 -12.15 0.63 3.57
CA GLY A 79 -11.26 -0.36 4.15
C GLY A 79 -10.39 0.17 5.29
N PHE A 80 -10.15 1.48 5.39
CA PHE A 80 -9.47 2.06 6.55
C PHE A 80 -10.40 2.09 7.76
N GLU A 81 -10.09 1.31 8.77
CA GLU A 81 -10.84 1.22 10.02
C GLU A 81 -10.33 2.25 11.05
N GLU A 82 -9.04 2.55 11.03
CA GLU A 82 -8.40 3.55 11.88
C GLU A 82 -7.34 4.32 11.11
N ILE A 83 -7.29 5.63 11.32
CA ILE A 83 -6.27 6.54 10.81
C ILE A 83 -5.94 7.53 11.93
N SER A 84 -4.67 7.57 12.36
CA SER A 84 -4.19 8.52 13.36
C SER A 84 -2.86 9.13 12.93
N TYR A 85 -2.78 10.45 12.89
CA TYR A 85 -1.52 11.16 12.67
C TYR A 85 -0.58 10.96 13.86
N VAL A 86 0.69 10.66 13.57
CA VAL A 86 1.74 10.45 14.58
C VAL A 86 2.62 11.70 14.65
N ASP A 87 3.46 11.88 13.64
CA ASP A 87 4.32 13.05 13.43
C ASP A 87 4.84 13.01 11.98
N SER A 88 5.62 14.00 11.54
CA SER A 88 6.48 13.90 10.34
C SER A 88 5.82 13.34 9.06
N ALA A 89 4.54 13.68 8.82
CA ALA A 89 3.71 13.15 7.72
C ALA A 89 3.40 11.65 7.78
N THR A 90 3.55 11.03 8.95
CA THR A 90 3.32 9.62 9.21
C THR A 90 1.98 9.40 9.92
N PHE A 91 1.25 8.42 9.41
CA PHE A 91 -0.07 8.02 9.89
C PHE A 91 -0.01 6.57 10.32
N ARG A 92 -0.41 6.28 11.56
CA ARG A 92 -0.71 4.91 11.96
C ARG A 92 -2.09 4.55 11.44
N VAL A 93 -2.19 3.39 10.79
CA VAL A 93 -3.42 2.93 10.16
C VAL A 93 -3.73 1.47 10.49
N ARG A 94 -5.02 1.16 10.54
CA ARG A 94 -5.53 -0.20 10.40
C ARG A 94 -6.44 -0.26 9.19
N TYR A 95 -6.23 -1.26 8.35
CA TYR A 95 -6.97 -1.45 7.12
C TYR A 95 -7.44 -2.90 7.00
N LYS A 96 -8.64 -3.08 6.48
CA LYS A 96 -9.23 -4.38 6.18
C LYS A 96 -10.00 -4.34 4.87
N ARG A 97 -9.77 -5.33 4.01
CA ARG A 97 -10.56 -5.57 2.79
C ARG A 97 -10.94 -7.03 2.69
N VAL A 98 -12.22 -7.27 2.43
CA VAL A 98 -12.74 -8.59 2.06
C VAL A 98 -13.29 -8.50 0.65
N GLY A 99 -13.07 -9.53 -0.15
CA GLY A 99 -13.55 -9.58 -1.52
C GLY A 99 -13.36 -10.93 -2.16
N ASN A 100 -13.55 -10.98 -3.48
CA ASN A 100 -13.30 -12.16 -4.29
C ASN A 100 -12.56 -11.79 -5.58
N ILE A 101 -11.34 -12.28 -5.77
CA ILE A 101 -10.47 -11.91 -6.90
C ILE A 101 -10.89 -12.55 -8.24
N LEU A 102 -11.86 -13.48 -8.22
CA LEU A 102 -12.49 -13.98 -9.43
C LEU A 102 -13.62 -13.05 -9.89
N SER A 103 -14.22 -12.31 -8.96
CA SER A 103 -15.25 -11.30 -9.24
C SER A 103 -14.64 -9.91 -9.52
N GLU A 104 -13.50 -9.59 -8.90
CA GLU A 104 -12.76 -8.35 -9.10
C GLU A 104 -11.59 -8.59 -10.08
N LYS A 105 -11.39 -7.75 -11.11
CA LYS A 105 -10.27 -7.94 -12.06
C LYS A 105 -8.90 -7.79 -11.39
N SER A 106 -8.80 -6.87 -10.44
CA SER A 106 -7.60 -6.62 -9.67
C SER A 106 -7.92 -5.89 -8.37
N TYR A 107 -7.03 -6.05 -7.41
CA TYR A 107 -7.04 -5.30 -6.16
C TYR A 107 -5.62 -4.82 -5.86
N THR A 108 -5.47 -3.58 -5.40
CA THR A 108 -4.19 -3.01 -4.99
C THR A 108 -4.39 -2.29 -3.66
N PHE A 109 -3.67 -2.72 -2.63
CA PHE A 109 -3.62 -1.96 -1.40
C PHE A 109 -2.69 -0.77 -1.57
N ILE A 110 -3.26 0.44 -1.60
CA ILE A 110 -2.60 1.75 -1.72
C ILE A 110 -1.61 1.84 -2.88
N ARG A 111 -1.82 2.82 -3.76
CA ARG A 111 -0.84 3.12 -4.83
C ARG A 111 0.33 3.91 -4.28
N ILE A 112 1.24 3.25 -3.60
CA ILE A 112 2.61 3.75 -3.47
C ILE A 112 3.19 3.83 -4.90
N ASN A 113 4.21 4.65 -5.15
CA ASN A 113 5.06 4.55 -6.36
C ASN A 113 5.73 3.16 -6.53
N SER A 114 5.42 2.22 -5.63
CA SER A 114 5.76 0.81 -5.59
C SER A 114 4.74 0.03 -4.74
N ARG A 115 3.81 -0.68 -5.36
CA ARG A 115 2.70 -1.38 -4.69
C ARG A 115 3.23 -2.30 -3.59
N LEU A 116 2.70 -2.20 -2.36
CA LEU A 116 3.04 -3.17 -1.31
C LEU A 116 2.39 -4.52 -1.59
N LEU A 117 1.11 -4.49 -2.00
CA LEU A 117 0.35 -5.66 -2.38
C LEU A 117 -0.55 -5.31 -3.56
N SER A 118 -0.49 -6.15 -4.59
CA SER A 118 -1.48 -6.24 -5.65
C SER A 118 -1.83 -7.67 -5.93
N MET A 119 -3.08 -7.87 -6.30
CA MET A 119 -3.62 -9.13 -6.78
C MET A 119 -4.22 -8.89 -8.14
N GLU A 120 -3.89 -9.73 -9.11
CA GLU A 120 -4.37 -9.61 -10.47
C GLU A 120 -4.73 -10.98 -11.02
N ARG A 121 -5.94 -11.12 -11.55
CA ARG A 121 -6.36 -12.34 -12.24
C ARG A 121 -5.88 -12.31 -13.68
N ARG A 122 -5.16 -13.36 -14.09
CA ARG A 122 -4.70 -13.54 -15.47
C ARG A 122 -5.74 -14.24 -16.33
N ALA A 123 -5.55 -14.13 -17.64
CA ALA A 123 -6.42 -14.77 -18.64
C ALA A 123 -6.42 -16.30 -18.54
N ASP A 124 -5.33 -16.90 -18.05
CA ASP A 124 -5.18 -18.35 -17.86
C ASP A 124 -5.79 -18.87 -16.54
N GLY A 125 -6.46 -18.01 -15.76
CA GLY A 125 -7.08 -18.36 -14.48
C GLY A 125 -6.13 -18.36 -13.28
N THR A 126 -4.85 -18.03 -13.47
CA THR A 126 -3.92 -17.81 -12.35
C THR A 126 -4.15 -16.45 -11.71
N VAL A 127 -3.78 -16.34 -10.44
CA VAL A 127 -3.75 -15.06 -9.71
C VAL A 127 -2.30 -14.76 -9.37
N ASP A 128 -1.81 -13.60 -9.83
CA ASP A 128 -0.50 -13.07 -9.45
C ASP A 128 -0.69 -12.14 -8.25
N ILE A 129 0.00 -12.44 -7.16
CA ILE A 129 0.06 -11.61 -5.96
C ILE A 129 1.47 -11.08 -5.85
N TYR A 130 1.62 -9.76 -5.98
CA TYR A 130 2.93 -9.14 -6.07
C TYR A 130 3.01 -7.78 -5.38
N GLY A 131 4.21 -7.41 -4.96
CA GLY A 131 4.58 -6.02 -4.72
C GLY A 131 5.50 -5.51 -5.84
N ASP A 132 5.72 -4.20 -5.88
CA ASP A 132 6.68 -3.56 -6.77
C ASP A 132 7.84 -2.94 -5.97
N LYS A 133 8.85 -2.45 -6.67
CA LYS A 133 9.91 -1.61 -6.08
C LYS A 133 9.77 -0.17 -6.58
N PRO A 134 10.21 0.81 -5.80
CA PRO A 134 10.39 2.16 -6.31
C PRO A 134 11.38 2.14 -7.47
N ASN A 135 11.24 3.07 -8.41
CA ASN A 135 12.28 3.29 -9.42
C ASN A 135 13.60 3.72 -8.74
N THR A 136 14.73 3.65 -9.47
CA THR A 136 16.06 3.95 -8.91
C THR A 136 16.16 5.33 -8.27
N ALA A 137 15.54 6.35 -8.88
CA ALA A 137 15.58 7.72 -8.35
C ALA A 137 14.80 7.82 -7.02
N ASP A 138 13.62 7.20 -6.95
CA ASP A 138 12.79 7.17 -5.74
C ASP A 138 13.48 6.37 -4.62
N ALA A 139 14.06 5.22 -4.95
CA ALA A 139 14.83 4.42 -3.99
C ALA A 139 16.01 5.19 -3.41
N GLN A 140 16.74 5.95 -4.24
CA GLN A 140 17.86 6.77 -3.78
C GLN A 140 17.40 7.94 -2.89
N ARG A 141 16.27 8.58 -3.22
CA ARG A 141 15.67 9.62 -2.35
C ARG A 141 15.23 9.06 -1.00
N LEU A 142 14.65 7.86 -1.00
CA LEU A 142 14.30 7.17 0.25
C LEU A 142 15.55 6.87 1.08
N ALA A 143 16.61 6.36 0.47
CA ALA A 143 17.87 6.05 1.15
C ALA A 143 18.51 7.29 1.80
N THR A 144 18.47 8.46 1.16
CA THR A 144 19.04 9.70 1.73
C THR A 144 18.15 10.34 2.80
N SER A 145 16.86 10.04 2.81
CA SER A 145 15.89 10.60 3.78
C SER A 145 15.95 9.92 5.17
N GLY A 146 16.69 8.81 5.29
CA GLY A 146 16.69 7.97 6.49
C GLY A 146 15.40 7.17 6.69
N LEU A 147 14.44 7.26 5.76
CA LEU A 147 13.22 6.47 5.79
C LEU A 147 13.49 5.07 5.23
N VAL A 148 12.97 4.06 5.92
CA VAL A 148 13.14 2.66 5.53
C VAL A 148 11.79 1.99 5.51
N MET A 149 11.48 1.31 4.40
CA MET A 149 10.34 0.40 4.34
C MET A 149 10.66 -0.85 5.15
N ARG A 150 9.94 -1.07 6.25
CA ARG A 150 10.15 -2.22 7.13
C ARG A 150 8.83 -2.84 7.56
N GLY A 151 8.74 -4.15 7.49
CA GLY A 151 7.57 -4.88 7.93
C GLY A 151 7.57 -6.31 7.42
N GLN A 152 6.40 -6.93 7.45
CA GLN A 152 6.21 -8.26 6.91
C GLN A 152 4.94 -8.36 6.09
N LEU A 153 5.00 -9.10 4.99
CA LEU A 153 3.85 -9.59 4.26
C LEU A 153 3.72 -11.09 4.51
N ARG A 154 2.52 -11.53 4.85
CA ARG A 154 2.18 -12.93 5.09
C ARG A 154 1.01 -13.30 4.20
N ILE A 155 1.18 -14.35 3.42
CA ILE A 155 0.11 -14.89 2.56
C ILE A 155 -0.18 -16.30 3.01
N GLN A 156 -1.40 -16.54 3.46
CA GLN A 156 -1.90 -17.86 3.82
C GLN A 156 -2.86 -18.35 2.74
N THR A 157 -2.63 -19.55 2.22
CA THR A 157 -3.49 -20.11 1.17
C THR A 157 -3.48 -21.64 1.14
N GLU A 158 -4.61 -22.22 0.75
CA GLU A 158 -4.76 -23.64 0.39
C GLU A 158 -4.74 -23.85 -1.13
N ALA A 159 -4.67 -22.76 -1.91
CA ALA A 159 -4.59 -22.82 -3.36
C ALA A 159 -3.24 -23.40 -3.79
N LYS A 160 -3.21 -24.04 -4.95
CA LYS A 160 -1.96 -24.58 -5.50
C LYS A 160 -1.04 -23.42 -5.86
N VAL A 161 0.05 -23.27 -5.13
CA VAL A 161 1.11 -22.29 -5.43
C VAL A 161 1.97 -22.81 -6.58
N LEU A 162 2.10 -21.99 -7.62
CA LEU A 162 2.85 -22.31 -8.85
C LEU A 162 4.26 -21.71 -8.81
N GLN A 163 4.40 -20.52 -8.21
CA GLN A 163 5.67 -19.81 -8.09
C GLN A 163 5.64 -18.93 -6.85
N GLN A 164 6.77 -18.81 -6.14
CA GLN A 164 6.92 -17.92 -4.99
C GLN A 164 8.39 -17.52 -4.76
N ASN A 165 8.62 -16.39 -4.09
CA ASN A 165 9.95 -15.95 -3.62
C ASN A 165 9.96 -15.53 -2.13
N ALA A 166 9.12 -16.16 -1.31
CA ALA A 166 9.02 -15.92 0.13
C ALA A 166 10.37 -16.16 0.82
N THR A 167 10.64 -15.34 1.85
CA THR A 167 11.83 -15.49 2.70
C THR A 167 11.71 -16.67 3.65
N GLU A 168 10.48 -17.05 4.00
CA GLU A 168 10.17 -18.13 4.92
C GLU A 168 8.82 -18.74 4.55
N MET A 169 8.64 -20.03 4.83
CA MET A 169 7.38 -20.73 4.67
C MET A 169 7.10 -21.56 5.92
N VAL A 170 5.90 -21.39 6.48
CA VAL A 170 5.39 -22.20 7.59
C VAL A 170 4.43 -23.24 7.03
N GLU A 171 4.79 -24.51 7.20
CA GLU A 171 4.00 -25.66 6.74
C GLU A 171 2.69 -25.83 7.52
N GLY A 172 1.70 -26.46 6.88
CA GLY A 172 0.41 -26.76 7.48
C GLY A 172 -0.66 -27.07 6.42
N ALA A 173 -1.91 -27.28 6.85
CA ALA A 173 -3.03 -27.50 5.92
C ALA A 173 -3.28 -26.30 5.00
N ALA A 174 -3.02 -25.09 5.51
CA ALA A 174 -2.98 -23.84 4.76
C ALA A 174 -1.62 -23.17 5.00
N PRO A 175 -0.58 -23.48 4.19
CA PRO A 175 0.76 -22.93 4.37
C PRO A 175 0.77 -21.40 4.42
N VAL A 176 1.72 -20.85 5.16
CA VAL A 176 1.94 -19.40 5.27
C VAL A 176 3.27 -19.03 4.65
N TYR A 177 3.23 -18.22 3.60
CA TYR A 177 4.39 -17.66 2.92
C TYR A 177 4.69 -16.28 3.52
N VAL A 178 5.93 -16.05 3.95
CA VAL A 178 6.32 -14.84 4.68
C VAL A 178 7.44 -14.13 3.93
N TRP A 179 7.26 -12.83 3.70
CA TRP A 179 8.28 -11.90 3.22
C TRP A 179 8.63 -10.94 4.34
N ARG A 180 9.86 -11.03 4.86
CA ARG A 180 10.43 -10.02 5.74
C ARG A 180 11.01 -8.90 4.89
N ILE A 181 10.43 -7.72 5.00
CA ILE A 181 10.80 -6.53 4.23
C ILE A 181 11.63 -5.64 5.14
N ASP A 182 12.86 -5.39 4.72
CA ASP A 182 13.80 -4.48 5.38
C ASP A 182 14.59 -3.76 4.28
N GLY A 183 14.02 -2.65 3.81
CA GLY A 183 14.52 -1.89 2.67
C GLY A 183 13.73 -2.13 1.37
N VAL A 184 13.81 -1.15 0.48
CA VAL A 184 13.15 -1.15 -0.85
C VAL A 184 13.99 -1.84 -1.93
N GLU A 185 15.25 -2.14 -1.63
CA GLU A 185 16.20 -2.81 -2.52
C GLU A 185 16.01 -4.33 -2.56
N LYS A 186 15.44 -4.93 -1.50
CA LYS A 186 15.14 -6.37 -1.43
C LYS A 186 14.18 -6.79 -2.53
N PRO A 187 14.23 -8.03 -3.05
CA PRO A 187 13.26 -8.52 -4.04
C PRO A 187 11.82 -8.26 -3.59
N SER A 188 10.97 -7.74 -4.49
CA SER A 188 9.57 -7.53 -4.16
C SER A 188 8.86 -8.87 -3.95
N PRO A 189 7.88 -8.93 -3.04
CA PRO A 189 7.09 -10.13 -2.85
C PRO A 189 6.42 -10.57 -4.14
N ARG A 190 6.40 -11.87 -4.39
CA ARG A 190 5.69 -12.46 -5.51
C ARG A 190 5.24 -13.88 -5.18
N LEU A 191 3.96 -14.15 -5.43
CA LEU A 191 3.34 -15.47 -5.32
C LEU A 191 2.30 -15.63 -6.43
N ILE A 192 2.42 -16.68 -7.23
CA ILE A 192 1.42 -17.06 -8.22
C ILE A 192 0.69 -18.29 -7.71
N LEU A 193 -0.64 -18.22 -7.71
CA LEU A 193 -1.50 -19.34 -7.37
C LEU A 193 -2.45 -19.71 -8.51
N SER A 194 -2.77 -20.99 -8.59
CA SER A 194 -3.87 -21.49 -9.41
C SER A 194 -5.15 -21.43 -8.59
N THR A 195 -6.15 -20.74 -9.12
CA THR A 195 -7.52 -20.87 -8.60
C THR A 195 -8.17 -22.12 -9.18
N ARG A 196 -9.19 -22.66 -8.51
CA ARG A 196 -9.98 -23.76 -9.10
C ARG A 196 -10.84 -23.20 -10.24
N PRO A 197 -11.03 -23.95 -11.34
CA PRO A 197 -11.95 -23.57 -12.39
C PRO A 197 -13.40 -23.47 -11.88
#